data_AF-A0A7X6T1M8-F1
#
_entry.id   AF-A0A7X6T1M8-F1
#
_cell.length_a   1.000
_cell.length_b   1.000
_cell.length_c   1.000
_cell.angle_alpha   90.00
_cell.angle_beta   90.00
_cell.angle_gamma   90.00
#
_symmetry.space_group_name_H-M   'P 1'
#
loop_
_entity.id
_entity.type
_entity.pdbx_description
1 polymer ?
#
loop_
_entity_poly.entity_id
_entity_poly.type
_entity_poly.pdbx_seq_one_letter_code
_entity_poly.pdbx_strand_id
1 'polypeptide(L)'
;MNQLKTNKDQCVMLSVSGVIHHPTMRLPGYRVSSDGSPKIVPSVGGIAYNAKIGDPCMNMIGDHIEPGVSMKNPKEREDAALNILACVGNEAIIQSGDGKHRKGVVTGKHGGINHVMVHFDDETLNLLSTDDKILVKAFGQGLQLLDYPQVSVMNIDPALLEKLPIKEEDNTLFVPVKAIVPAQLMGSGLGST
;
A
#
# COMPACT_ATOMS: atom_id res chain seq x y z
N MET A 1 -6.15 -19.78 -19.87
CA MET A 1 -6.00 -20.07 -18.43
C MET A 1 -7.34 -19.79 -17.80
N ASN A 2 -7.89 -20.72 -17.03
CA ASN A 2 -9.14 -20.47 -16.33
C ASN A 2 -8.90 -19.40 -15.26
N GLN A 3 -9.83 -18.46 -15.17
CA GLN A 3 -9.81 -17.36 -14.21
C GLN A 3 -10.33 -17.89 -12.87
N LEU A 4 -9.64 -17.57 -11.77
CA LEU A 4 -10.09 -17.93 -10.42
C LEU A 4 -11.53 -17.45 -10.21
N LYS A 5 -12.42 -18.36 -9.83
CA LYS A 5 -13.82 -18.04 -9.58
C LYS A 5 -13.95 -17.28 -8.27
N THR A 6 -14.49 -16.06 -8.34
CA THR A 6 -14.65 -15.18 -7.18
C THR A 6 -16.08 -14.63 -7.06
N ASN A 7 -16.38 -14.03 -5.91
CA ASN A 7 -17.58 -13.22 -5.68
C ASN A 7 -17.40 -11.74 -6.05
N LYS A 8 -16.48 -11.38 -6.97
CA LYS A 8 -16.14 -9.98 -7.28
C LYS A 8 -17.35 -9.12 -7.65
N ASP A 9 -18.35 -9.68 -8.33
CA ASP A 9 -19.56 -8.96 -8.76
C ASP A 9 -20.48 -8.60 -7.57
N GLN A 10 -20.27 -9.21 -6.41
CA GLN A 10 -20.97 -8.91 -5.16
C GLN A 10 -20.17 -7.95 -4.27
N CYS A 11 -18.89 -7.72 -4.57
CA CYS A 11 -18.05 -6.81 -3.81
C CYS A 11 -18.46 -5.36 -4.10
N VAL A 12 -18.37 -4.50 -3.09
CA VAL A 12 -18.73 -3.09 -3.21
C VAL A 12 -17.47 -2.26 -3.41
N MET A 13 -17.48 -1.41 -4.44
CA MET A 13 -16.50 -0.36 -4.62
C MET A 13 -16.95 0.90 -3.89
N LEU A 14 -16.10 1.45 -3.02
CA LEU A 14 -16.41 2.64 -2.23
C LEU A 14 -15.34 3.72 -2.40
N SER A 15 -15.76 4.98 -2.33
CA SER A 15 -14.81 6.09 -2.28
C SER A 15 -14.20 6.20 -0.89
N VAL A 16 -12.87 6.20 -0.82
CA VAL A 16 -12.12 6.64 0.36
C VAL A 16 -11.14 7.71 -0.06
N SER A 17 -10.78 8.61 0.85
CA SER A 17 -9.93 9.76 0.50
C SER A 17 -9.01 10.12 1.65
N GLY A 18 -7.90 10.75 1.28
CA GLY A 18 -6.94 11.33 2.20
C GLY A 18 -6.21 12.47 1.50
N VAL A 19 -5.16 12.96 2.16
CA VAL A 19 -4.25 13.96 1.62
C VAL A 19 -2.83 13.39 1.60
N ILE A 20 -1.98 13.90 0.71
CA ILE A 20 -0.55 13.64 0.76
C ILE A 20 -0.03 14.11 2.13
N HIS A 21 0.38 13.15 2.95
CA HIS A 21 0.74 13.43 4.34
C HIS A 21 2.21 13.84 4.41
N HIS A 22 2.50 14.92 5.13
CA HIS A 22 3.85 15.44 5.28
C HIS A 22 4.79 14.40 5.97
N PRO A 23 6.10 14.34 5.64
CA PRO A 23 7.06 13.55 6.41
C PRO A 23 6.99 13.86 7.90
N THR A 24 7.10 12.83 8.74
CA THR A 24 7.04 13.00 10.21
C THR A 24 8.36 12.61 10.88
N MET A 25 8.72 13.37 11.91
CA MET A 25 9.93 13.12 12.70
C MET A 25 9.71 13.50 14.16
N ARG A 26 10.22 12.69 15.08
CA ARG A 26 10.25 13.01 16.51
C ARG A 26 11.54 13.75 16.84
N LEU A 27 11.46 14.85 17.58
CA LEU A 27 12.65 15.56 18.07
C LEU A 27 13.40 14.70 19.11
N PRO A 28 14.74 14.73 19.14
CA PRO A 28 15.65 15.59 18.36
C PRO A 28 15.98 15.09 16.93
N GLY A 29 15.28 14.06 16.43
CA GLY A 29 15.44 13.56 15.05
C GLY A 29 16.26 12.27 14.92
N TYR A 30 16.79 11.74 16.02
CA TYR A 30 17.56 10.50 15.99
C TYR A 30 16.68 9.26 15.92
N ARG A 31 17.13 8.30 15.11
CA ARG A 31 16.67 6.91 15.07
C ARG A 31 17.80 6.01 15.54
N VAL A 32 17.48 5.02 16.36
CA VAL A 32 18.46 4.10 16.95
C VAL A 32 18.61 2.89 16.03
N SER A 33 19.83 2.66 15.56
CA SER A 33 20.18 1.52 14.71
C SER A 33 20.30 0.23 15.54
N SER A 34 20.34 -0.93 14.88
CA SER A 34 20.48 -2.23 15.56
C SER A 34 21.79 -2.41 16.33
N ASP A 35 22.83 -1.63 16.02
CA ASP A 35 24.10 -1.58 16.75
C ASP A 35 24.09 -0.56 17.91
N GLY A 36 22.95 0.10 18.17
CA GLY A 36 22.79 1.13 19.19
C GLY A 36 23.23 2.53 18.76
N SER A 37 23.70 2.73 17.52
CA SER A 37 24.14 4.05 17.04
C SER A 37 22.96 4.95 16.65
N PRO A 38 22.98 6.25 17.02
CA PRO A 38 21.96 7.21 16.60
C PRO A 38 22.22 7.70 15.17
N LYS A 39 21.17 7.76 14.34
CA LYS A 39 21.24 8.27 12.97
C LYS A 39 20.13 9.28 12.68
N ILE A 40 20.45 10.29 11.89
CA ILE A 40 19.48 11.23 11.32
C ILE A 40 19.35 10.90 9.84
N VAL A 41 18.22 10.34 9.44
CA VAL A 41 17.95 9.90 8.07
C VAL A 41 16.47 10.14 7.73
N PRO A 42 16.12 10.26 6.44
CA PRO A 42 14.71 10.31 6.00
C PRO A 42 13.92 9.08 6.47
N SER A 43 12.60 9.23 6.55
CA SER A 43 11.70 8.18 6.98
C SER A 43 10.33 8.28 6.30
N VAL A 44 9.28 7.83 6.99
CA VAL A 44 7.88 7.77 6.52
C VAL A 44 7.30 9.14 6.17
N GLY A 45 6.33 9.11 5.25
CA GLY A 45 5.54 10.26 4.80
C GLY A 45 6.15 11.02 3.63
N GLY A 46 5.31 11.83 2.99
CA GLY A 46 5.68 12.72 1.90
C GLY A 46 5.66 12.09 0.52
N ILE A 47 6.45 12.69 -0.38
CA ILE A 47 6.64 12.27 -1.75
C ILE A 47 8.11 11.84 -1.89
N ALA A 48 8.34 10.54 -2.02
CA ALA A 48 9.65 9.97 -2.29
C ALA A 48 9.92 9.99 -3.81
N TYR A 49 10.72 10.96 -4.26
CA TYR A 49 11.01 11.17 -5.69
C TYR A 49 11.95 10.09 -6.28
N ASN A 50 12.76 9.45 -5.45
CA ASN A 50 13.83 8.51 -5.84
C ASN A 50 13.74 7.14 -5.16
N ALA A 51 12.58 6.80 -4.59
CA ALA A 51 12.27 5.46 -4.10
C ALA A 51 10.87 5.08 -4.58
N LYS A 52 10.79 4.05 -5.43
CA LYS A 52 9.56 3.66 -6.13
C LYS A 52 9.31 2.17 -6.01
N ILE A 53 8.07 1.78 -6.30
CA ILE A 53 7.73 0.36 -6.42
C ILE A 53 8.60 -0.28 -7.50
N GLY A 54 9.22 -1.42 -7.16
CA GLY A 54 10.17 -2.12 -8.03
C GLY A 54 11.63 -1.88 -7.68
N ASP A 55 11.96 -0.79 -6.96
CA ASP A 55 13.31 -0.56 -6.47
C ASP A 55 13.69 -1.55 -5.36
N PRO A 56 14.99 -1.83 -5.16
CA PRO A 56 15.44 -2.63 -4.02
C PRO A 56 15.02 -2.03 -2.68
N CYS A 57 14.45 -2.83 -1.78
CA CYS A 57 14.07 -2.38 -0.43
C CYS A 57 15.24 -2.30 0.56
N MET A 58 16.47 -2.62 0.11
CA MET A 58 17.69 -2.63 0.91
C MET A 58 18.70 -1.63 0.36
N ASN A 59 19.71 -1.27 1.16
CA ASN A 59 20.79 -0.34 0.79
C ASN A 59 20.34 1.11 0.52
N MET A 60 19.16 1.50 1.00
CA MET A 60 18.72 2.89 1.05
C MET A 60 19.20 3.52 2.36
N ILE A 61 19.67 4.78 2.30
CA ILE A 61 20.02 5.55 3.50
C ILE A 61 18.76 6.24 4.02
N GLY A 62 17.95 5.46 4.73
CA GLY A 62 16.65 5.85 5.27
C GLY A 62 16.13 4.80 6.23
N ASP A 63 15.10 5.13 7.01
CA ASP A 63 14.41 4.19 7.88
C ASP A 63 12.91 4.18 7.58
N HIS A 64 12.32 3.02 7.28
CA HIS A 64 10.91 2.93 6.87
C HIS A 64 10.55 3.88 5.70
N ILE A 65 11.40 3.93 4.67
CA ILE A 65 11.08 4.71 3.46
C ILE A 65 9.85 4.10 2.77
N GLU A 66 8.91 4.96 2.44
CA GLU A 66 7.67 4.62 1.75
C GLU A 66 7.80 5.06 0.27
N PRO A 67 7.61 4.15 -0.71
CA PRO A 67 7.82 4.49 -2.11
C PRO A 67 6.69 5.34 -2.71
N GLY A 68 7.07 6.34 -3.50
CA GLY A 68 6.11 7.23 -4.17
C GLY A 68 5.44 8.18 -3.19
N VAL A 69 4.11 8.17 -3.15
CA VAL A 69 3.31 9.12 -2.37
C VAL A 69 2.70 8.43 -1.15
N SER A 70 2.94 8.98 0.04
CA SER A 70 2.24 8.57 1.26
C SER A 70 1.06 9.48 1.54
N MET A 71 -0.13 8.88 1.68
CA MET A 71 -1.36 9.60 2.00
C MET A 71 -2.01 9.11 3.29
N LYS A 72 -2.70 10.01 3.97
CA LYS A 72 -3.42 9.78 5.22
C LYS A 72 -4.70 10.61 5.24
N ASN A 73 -5.75 10.15 5.91
CA ASN A 73 -6.87 11.02 6.23
C ASN A 73 -6.64 11.71 7.59
N PRO A 74 -6.86 13.03 7.72
CA PRO A 74 -6.63 13.74 8.99
C PRO A 74 -7.60 13.35 10.11
N LYS A 75 -8.75 12.74 9.78
CA LYS A 75 -9.75 12.30 10.76
C LYS A 75 -9.64 10.80 11.00
N GLU A 76 -9.40 10.43 12.25
CA GLU A 76 -9.11 9.05 12.68
C GLU A 76 -10.06 7.99 12.12
N ARG A 77 -11.38 8.19 12.18
CA ARG A 77 -12.35 7.21 11.66
C ARG A 77 -12.32 7.08 10.14
N GLU A 78 -12.10 8.19 9.45
CA GLU A 78 -11.98 8.21 7.99
C GLU A 78 -10.64 7.61 7.56
N ASP A 79 -9.58 7.78 8.37
CA ASP A 79 -8.26 7.19 8.16
C ASP A 79 -8.27 5.67 8.37
N ALA A 80 -9.00 5.20 9.37
CA ALA A 80 -9.27 3.77 9.56
C ALA A 80 -9.99 3.20 8.33
N ALA A 81 -11.02 3.88 7.82
CA ALA A 81 -11.71 3.45 6.59
C ALA A 81 -10.77 3.44 5.37
N LEU A 82 -9.91 4.45 5.21
CA LEU A 82 -8.89 4.50 4.16
C LEU A 82 -7.95 3.29 4.23
N ASN A 83 -7.39 3.00 5.41
CA ASN A 83 -6.42 1.91 5.61
C ASN A 83 -7.04 0.51 5.53
N ILE A 84 -8.30 0.37 5.97
CA ILE A 84 -9.02 -0.91 5.91
C ILE A 84 -9.49 -1.18 4.48
N LEU A 85 -10.12 -0.21 3.81
CA LEU A 85 -10.80 -0.46 2.54
C LEU A 85 -9.87 -0.39 1.32
N ALA A 86 -8.81 0.44 1.35
CA ALA A 86 -7.87 0.51 0.25
C ALA A 86 -7.12 -0.82 0.08
N CYS A 87 -7.13 -1.33 -1.14
CA CYS A 87 -6.47 -2.56 -1.55
C CYS A 87 -5.35 -2.25 -2.54
N VAL A 88 -4.28 -3.06 -2.53
CA VAL A 88 -3.19 -2.96 -3.50
C VAL A 88 -3.75 -3.18 -4.91
N GLY A 89 -3.42 -2.27 -5.83
CA GLY A 89 -3.95 -2.27 -7.19
C GLY A 89 -5.14 -1.33 -7.43
N ASN A 90 -5.76 -0.76 -6.38
CA ASN A 90 -6.87 0.17 -6.58
C ASN A 90 -6.44 1.47 -7.28
N GLU A 91 -7.34 2.02 -8.09
CA GLU A 91 -7.15 3.32 -8.76
C GLU A 91 -7.17 4.46 -7.75
N ALA A 92 -6.14 5.30 -7.79
CA ALA A 92 -6.03 6.54 -7.04
C ALA A 92 -6.10 7.73 -8.01
N ILE A 93 -6.82 8.79 -7.64
CA ILE A 93 -7.07 9.94 -8.50
C ILE A 93 -6.84 11.22 -7.69
N ILE A 94 -5.93 12.07 -8.15
CA ILE A 94 -5.66 13.36 -7.51
C ILE A 94 -6.85 14.31 -7.73
N GLN A 95 -7.30 14.97 -6.67
CA GLN A 95 -8.51 15.81 -6.62
C GLN A 95 -8.21 17.31 -6.48
N SER A 96 -6.98 17.70 -6.16
CA SER A 96 -6.54 19.09 -6.00
C SER A 96 -5.14 19.31 -6.57
N GLY A 97 -4.67 20.56 -6.52
CA GLY A 97 -3.32 20.92 -6.95
C GLY A 97 -3.12 20.82 -8.45
N ASP A 98 -1.87 20.97 -8.87
CA ASP A 98 -1.49 20.98 -10.28
C ASP A 98 -1.58 19.58 -10.92
N GLY A 99 -1.48 18.53 -10.10
CA GLY A 99 -1.64 17.14 -10.51
C GLY A 99 -3.10 16.66 -10.63
N LYS A 100 -4.10 17.53 -10.48
CA LYS A 100 -5.52 17.13 -10.49
C LYS A 100 -5.89 16.29 -11.72
N HIS A 101 -6.69 15.25 -11.48
CA HIS A 101 -7.12 14.23 -12.45
C HIS A 101 -6.06 13.24 -12.91
N ARG A 102 -4.79 13.41 -12.54
CA ARG A 102 -3.78 12.36 -12.75
C ARG A 102 -4.13 11.14 -11.92
N LYS A 103 -3.83 9.98 -12.49
CA LYS A 103 -4.18 8.67 -11.95
C LYS A 103 -2.95 7.94 -11.49
N GLY A 104 -3.11 7.21 -10.40
CA GLY A 104 -2.10 6.36 -9.81
C GLY A 104 -2.71 5.06 -9.33
N VAL A 105 -1.89 4.27 -8.64
CA VAL A 105 -2.27 2.95 -8.15
C VAL A 105 -1.79 2.78 -6.72
N VAL A 106 -2.65 2.25 -5.85
CA VAL A 106 -2.26 1.88 -4.47
C VAL A 106 -1.21 0.77 -4.52
N THR A 107 -0.06 0.99 -3.89
CA THR A 107 1.06 0.03 -3.84
C THR A 107 1.18 -0.71 -2.52
N GLY A 108 0.61 -0.17 -1.44
CA GLY A 108 0.62 -0.80 -0.13
C GLY A 108 0.07 0.10 0.95
N LYS A 109 0.16 -0.38 2.20
CA LYS A 109 -0.23 0.35 3.40
C LYS A 109 0.70 0.08 4.56
N HIS A 110 0.84 1.05 5.46
CA HIS A 110 1.77 1.01 6.58
C HIS A 110 1.05 1.40 7.88
N GLY A 111 0.77 0.39 8.71
CA GLY A 111 0.11 0.56 10.00
C GLY A 111 0.96 1.29 11.04
N GLY A 112 0.31 1.86 12.06
CA GLY A 112 0.94 2.66 13.11
C GLY A 112 0.93 4.14 12.75
N ILE A 113 1.60 4.53 11.65
CA ILE A 113 1.40 5.87 11.08
C ILE A 113 0.13 5.94 10.20
N ASN A 114 -0.38 4.78 9.78
CA ASN A 114 -1.59 4.57 8.98
C ASN A 114 -1.54 5.31 7.64
N HIS A 115 -0.48 5.06 6.87
CA HIS A 115 -0.35 5.55 5.50
C HIS A 115 -0.86 4.53 4.49
N VAL A 116 -1.51 5.04 3.44
CA VAL A 116 -1.68 4.33 2.17
C VAL A 116 -0.65 4.88 1.19
N MET A 117 0.08 4.01 0.50
CA MET A 117 1.11 4.40 -0.47
C MET A 117 0.55 4.28 -1.88
N VAL A 118 0.85 5.27 -2.71
CA VAL A 118 0.35 5.39 -4.08
C VAL A 118 1.50 5.66 -5.04
N HIS A 119 1.55 4.89 -6.12
CA HIS A 119 2.43 5.16 -7.24
C HIS A 119 1.76 6.08 -8.25
N PHE A 120 2.48 7.12 -8.66
CA PHE A 120 2.22 7.93 -9.83
C PHE A 120 3.49 7.96 -10.70
N ASP A 121 3.34 8.31 -11.98
CA ASP A 121 4.47 8.56 -12.87
C ASP A 121 5.29 9.79 -12.44
N ASP A 122 6.52 9.88 -12.94
CA ASP A 122 7.49 10.91 -12.54
C ASP A 122 7.04 12.32 -12.88
N GLU A 123 6.36 12.51 -14.00
CA GLU A 123 5.78 13.80 -14.37
C GLU A 123 4.73 14.24 -13.35
N THR A 124 3.89 13.31 -12.88
CA THR A 124 2.88 13.57 -11.86
C THR A 124 3.54 13.91 -10.54
N LEU A 125 4.58 13.19 -10.10
CA LEU A 125 5.24 13.46 -8.81
C LEU A 125 5.74 14.91 -8.72
N ASN A 126 6.22 15.49 -9.83
CA ASN A 126 6.69 16.88 -9.88
C ASN A 126 5.58 17.94 -9.84
N LEU A 127 4.31 17.54 -9.97
CA LEU A 127 3.14 18.42 -9.88
C LEU A 127 2.45 18.36 -8.50
N LEU A 128 2.91 17.46 -7.62
CA LEU A 128 2.26 17.20 -6.35
C LEU A 128 2.87 18.02 -5.23
N SER A 129 2.01 18.43 -4.30
CA SER A 129 2.40 19.04 -3.03
C SER A 129 1.86 18.23 -1.86
N THR A 130 2.46 18.39 -0.68
CA THR A 130 1.80 17.99 0.56
C THR A 130 0.42 18.64 0.66
N ASP A 131 -0.50 17.97 1.32
CA ASP A 131 -1.92 18.32 1.45
C ASP A 131 -2.79 18.13 0.19
N ASP A 132 -2.21 17.75 -0.96
CA ASP A 132 -3.02 17.41 -2.12
C ASP A 132 -3.96 16.23 -1.84
N LYS A 133 -5.22 16.39 -2.22
CA LYS A 133 -6.28 15.42 -1.97
C LYS A 133 -6.20 14.29 -2.98
N ILE A 134 -6.29 13.06 -2.51
CA ILE A 134 -6.33 11.86 -3.34
C ILE A 134 -7.58 11.07 -2.98
N LEU A 135 -8.35 10.70 -4.02
CA LEU A 135 -9.47 9.77 -3.96
C LEU A 135 -8.98 8.40 -4.37
N VAL A 136 -9.24 7.38 -3.56
CA VAL A 136 -9.05 5.97 -3.95
C VAL A 136 -10.42 5.35 -4.18
N LYS A 137 -10.57 4.67 -5.33
CA LYS A 137 -11.70 3.78 -5.59
C LYS A 137 -11.43 2.44 -4.91
N ALA A 138 -11.72 2.37 -3.61
CA ALA A 138 -11.43 1.19 -2.80
C ALA A 138 -12.30 0.00 -3.23
N PHE A 139 -11.67 -1.12 -3.57
CA PHE A 139 -12.34 -2.32 -4.07
C PHE A 139 -11.50 -3.58 -3.79
N GLY A 140 -12.10 -4.61 -3.21
CA GLY A 140 -11.43 -5.89 -2.95
C GLY A 140 -11.63 -6.46 -1.55
N GLN A 141 -12.06 -5.65 -0.57
CA GLN A 141 -12.47 -6.21 0.73
C GLN A 141 -13.78 -7.01 0.60
N GLY A 142 -13.81 -8.17 1.25
CA GLY A 142 -14.91 -9.15 1.13
C GLY A 142 -14.78 -10.11 -0.05
N LEU A 143 -13.69 -10.02 -0.83
CA LEU A 143 -13.39 -10.95 -1.91
C LEU A 143 -13.16 -12.37 -1.36
N GLN A 144 -13.71 -13.36 -2.05
CA GLN A 144 -13.61 -14.77 -1.72
C GLN A 144 -13.31 -15.59 -2.96
N LEU A 145 -12.53 -16.67 -2.79
CA LEU A 145 -12.33 -17.70 -3.80
C LEU A 145 -13.42 -18.76 -3.63
N LEU A 146 -14.34 -18.85 -4.59
CA LEU A 146 -15.54 -19.68 -4.43
C LEU A 146 -15.25 -21.18 -4.50
N ASP A 147 -14.23 -21.57 -5.27
CA ASP A 147 -13.80 -22.97 -5.39
C ASP A 147 -12.77 -23.35 -4.29
N TYR A 148 -12.27 -22.38 -3.52
CA TYR A 148 -11.29 -22.57 -2.42
C TYR A 148 -11.73 -21.86 -1.14
N PRO A 149 -12.86 -22.25 -0.52
CA PRO A 149 -13.44 -21.53 0.62
C PRO A 149 -12.53 -21.50 1.87
N GLN A 150 -11.56 -22.40 1.98
CA GLN A 150 -10.54 -22.43 3.02
C GLN A 150 -9.41 -21.41 2.81
N VAL A 151 -9.28 -20.84 1.62
CA VAL A 151 -8.26 -19.85 1.27
C VAL A 151 -8.86 -18.46 1.33
N SER A 152 -8.42 -17.68 2.32
CA SER A 152 -8.82 -16.27 2.43
C SER A 152 -7.95 -15.40 1.54
N VAL A 153 -8.57 -14.46 0.83
CA VAL A 153 -7.90 -13.40 0.07
C VAL A 153 -8.32 -12.04 0.63
N MET A 154 -7.38 -11.11 0.70
CA MET A 154 -7.63 -9.79 1.28
C MET A 154 -6.63 -8.76 0.75
N ASN A 155 -6.96 -7.47 0.88
CA ASN A 155 -6.08 -6.34 0.60
C ASN A 155 -5.57 -6.24 -0.86
N ILE A 156 -6.26 -6.85 -1.82
CA ILE A 156 -5.88 -6.86 -3.25
C ILE A 156 -7.08 -6.50 -4.13
N ASP A 157 -6.86 -5.66 -5.13
CA ASP A 157 -7.83 -5.38 -6.18
C ASP A 157 -8.12 -6.68 -6.97
N PRO A 158 -9.38 -7.07 -7.19
CA PRO A 158 -9.72 -8.28 -7.94
C PRO A 158 -9.08 -8.33 -9.34
N ALA A 159 -8.96 -7.19 -10.03
CA ALA A 159 -8.32 -7.14 -11.34
C ALA A 159 -6.79 -7.28 -11.26
N LEU A 160 -6.18 -6.96 -10.12
CA LEU A 160 -4.76 -7.25 -9.87
C LEU A 160 -4.56 -8.73 -9.54
N LEU A 161 -5.45 -9.33 -8.73
CA LEU A 161 -5.42 -10.77 -8.42
C LEU A 161 -5.44 -11.62 -9.70
N GLU A 162 -6.29 -11.26 -10.66
CA GLU A 162 -6.40 -11.94 -11.96
C GLU A 162 -5.13 -11.85 -12.83
N LYS A 163 -4.26 -10.88 -12.56
CA LYS A 163 -2.98 -10.70 -13.26
C LYS A 163 -1.83 -11.45 -12.59
N LEU A 164 -2.02 -11.96 -11.37
CA LEU A 164 -1.00 -12.78 -10.72
C LEU A 164 -0.94 -14.14 -11.44
N PRO A 165 0.25 -14.69 -11.73
CA PRO A 165 0.39 -15.96 -12.42
C PRO A 165 0.17 -17.16 -11.49
N ILE A 166 -0.97 -17.16 -10.79
CA ILE A 166 -1.43 -18.25 -9.93
C ILE A 166 -1.91 -19.40 -10.81
N LYS A 167 -1.48 -20.63 -10.51
CA LYS A 167 -1.94 -21.83 -11.21
C LYS A 167 -2.81 -22.69 -10.30
N GLU A 168 -3.78 -23.35 -10.91
CA GLU A 168 -4.67 -24.32 -10.26
C GLU A 168 -4.31 -25.71 -10.78
N GLU A 169 -3.85 -26.60 -9.89
CA GLU A 169 -3.57 -28.01 -10.21
C GLU A 169 -4.02 -28.86 -9.02
N ASP A 170 -4.76 -29.95 -9.27
CA ASP A 170 -5.20 -30.91 -8.24
C ASP A 170 -5.78 -30.27 -6.96
N ASN A 171 -6.72 -29.33 -7.11
CA ASN A 171 -7.36 -28.60 -6.01
C ASN A 171 -6.36 -27.81 -5.13
N THR A 172 -5.22 -27.42 -5.71
CA THR A 172 -4.15 -26.67 -5.05
C THR A 172 -3.81 -25.40 -5.83
N LEU A 173 -3.60 -24.29 -5.11
CA LEU A 173 -3.18 -23.01 -5.67
C LEU A 173 -1.65 -22.87 -5.60
N PHE A 174 -1.01 -22.72 -6.75
CA PHE A 174 0.41 -22.47 -6.87
C PHE A 174 0.65 -20.98 -7.08
N VAL A 175 1.11 -20.29 -6.04
CA VAL A 175 1.35 -18.85 -6.03
C VAL A 175 2.85 -18.58 -6.22
N PRO A 176 3.28 -17.87 -7.27
CA PRO A 176 4.67 -17.55 -7.48
C PRO A 176 5.16 -16.50 -6.47
N VAL A 177 6.26 -16.80 -5.79
CA VAL A 177 6.91 -15.90 -4.82
C VAL A 177 8.39 -15.76 -5.14
N LYS A 178 8.97 -14.60 -4.79
CA LYS A 178 10.41 -14.36 -4.95
C LYS A 178 11.24 -15.06 -3.86
N ALA A 179 10.67 -15.21 -2.66
CA ALA A 179 11.31 -15.81 -1.50
C ALA A 179 10.24 -16.37 -0.53
N ILE A 180 10.65 -17.31 0.32
CA ILE A 180 9.84 -17.84 1.43
C ILE A 180 10.48 -17.36 2.73
N VAL A 181 9.72 -16.66 3.59
CA VAL A 181 10.23 -16.03 4.82
C VAL A 181 9.85 -16.89 6.03
N PRO A 182 10.83 -17.37 6.84
CA PRO A 182 10.55 -18.08 8.09
C PRO A 182 9.81 -17.21 9.11
N ALA A 183 8.90 -17.83 9.86
CA ALA A 183 8.06 -17.12 10.85
C ALA A 183 8.85 -16.30 11.87
N GLN A 184 10.00 -16.80 12.33
CA GLN A 184 10.88 -16.13 13.29
C GLN A 184 11.51 -14.82 12.80
N LEU A 185 11.46 -14.55 11.48
CA LEU A 185 11.91 -13.27 10.91
C LEU A 185 10.81 -12.20 10.90
N MET A 186 9.57 -12.57 11.24
CA MET A 186 8.46 -11.62 11.36
C MET A 186 8.54 -10.91 12.72
N GLY A 187 8.44 -9.58 12.74
CA GLY A 187 8.65 -8.74 13.92
C GLY A 187 7.52 -7.77 14.21
N SER A 188 7.81 -6.46 14.17
CA SER A 188 6.85 -5.40 14.48
C SER A 188 5.54 -5.54 13.67
N GLY A 189 4.41 -5.42 14.34
CA GLY A 189 3.06 -5.56 13.76
C GLY A 189 2.35 -6.89 14.07
N LEU A 190 3.05 -7.89 14.59
CA LEU A 190 2.42 -9.12 15.08
C LEU A 190 1.44 -8.80 16.23
N GLY A 191 0.24 -9.39 16.16
CA GLY A 191 -0.84 -9.15 17.12
C GLY A 191 -1.67 -7.90 16.85
N SER A 192 -1.44 -7.19 15.74
CA SER A 192 -2.32 -6.11 15.31
C SER A 192 -3.73 -6.64 14.99
N THR A 193 -4.73 -5.83 15.32
CA THR A 193 -6.15 -6.04 15.01
C THR A 193 -6.60 -5.17 13.85
#